data_AF-A0A3L6EXF5-F1
#
_entry.id   AF-A0A3L6EXF5-F1
#
_cell.length_a   1.000
_cell.length_b   1.000
_cell.length_c   1.000
_cell.angle_alpha   90.00
_cell.angle_beta   90.00
_cell.angle_gamma   90.00
#
_symmetry.space_group_name_H-M   'P 1'
#
loop_
_entity.id
_entity.type
_entity.pdbx_description
1 polymer ?
#
loop_
_entity_poly.entity_id
_entity_poly.type
_entity_poly.pdbx_seq_one_letter_code
_entity_poly.pdbx_strand_id
1 'polypeptide(L)'
;MVKRVVNRPGVDRSMLTTYFEANRLHEEGHGILYHDFPEWYTWQSGKGKVWQQRKRDTSGQVGRIVSAHPSEGERYYLCVLLNHVTGATSYVDLRTIDGVTLPTFHEAAEIRGLLESDYTLDECLTERALFQMQPVVRRHFATILVYCEPSDVAVL
;
A
#
# COMPACT_ATOMS: atom_id res chain seq x y z
N MET A 1 16.27 -31.23 -13.16
CA MET A 1 16.57 -30.38 -14.34
C MET A 1 15.76 -29.08 -14.27
N VAL A 2 16.03 -28.16 -13.33
CA VAL A 2 15.51 -26.77 -13.36
C VAL A 2 16.49 -25.83 -12.63
N LYS A 3 17.78 -25.87 -12.99
CA LYS A 3 18.75 -24.83 -12.62
C LYS A 3 18.99 -23.97 -13.86
N ARG A 4 18.01 -23.15 -14.26
CA ARG A 4 18.18 -22.24 -15.41
C ARG A 4 17.14 -21.10 -15.53
N VAL A 5 16.67 -20.56 -14.41
CA VAL A 5 15.77 -19.38 -14.41
C VAL A 5 16.22 -18.28 -13.43
N VAL A 6 17.47 -18.29 -12.95
CA VAL A 6 17.96 -17.29 -11.96
C VAL A 6 19.25 -16.60 -12.42
N ASN A 7 19.39 -16.31 -13.71
CA ASN A 7 20.54 -15.52 -14.16
C ASN A 7 20.25 -14.74 -15.46
N ARG A 8 19.28 -13.84 -15.40
CA ARG A 8 19.14 -12.76 -16.39
C ARG A 8 19.49 -11.45 -15.69
N PRO A 9 20.60 -10.78 -16.06
CA PRO A 9 20.94 -9.49 -15.47
C PRO A 9 19.80 -8.50 -15.73
N GLY A 10 19.19 -7.98 -14.66
CA GLY A 10 18.07 -7.05 -14.71
C GLY A 10 16.68 -7.67 -14.46
N VAL A 11 16.55 -8.97 -14.24
CA VAL A 11 15.30 -9.58 -13.72
C VAL A 11 15.11 -9.30 -12.23
N ASP A 12 16.20 -9.03 -11.51
CA ASP A 12 16.21 -8.88 -10.05
C ASP A 12 15.81 -7.47 -9.57
N ARG A 13 15.73 -6.50 -10.49
CA ARG A 13 15.31 -5.12 -10.20
C ARG A 13 13.83 -4.92 -10.50
N SER A 14 13.04 -4.88 -9.43
CA SER A 14 11.67 -4.39 -9.38
C SER A 14 11.63 -2.98 -8.77
N MET A 15 10.51 -2.28 -8.94
CA MET A 15 10.25 -0.97 -8.31
C MET A 15 10.47 -1.01 -6.79
N LEU A 16 10.13 -2.13 -6.14
CA LEU A 16 10.29 -2.30 -4.70
C LEU A 16 11.75 -2.49 -4.31
N THR A 17 12.50 -3.34 -5.02
CA THR A 17 13.93 -3.54 -4.72
C THR A 17 14.75 -2.27 -4.97
N THR A 18 14.35 -1.45 -5.94
CA THR A 18 15.03 -0.18 -6.21
C THR A 18 14.58 0.93 -5.28
N TYR A 19 13.37 0.83 -4.69
CA TYR A 19 12.97 1.68 -3.57
C TYR A 19 13.87 1.42 -2.35
N PHE A 20 14.09 0.15 -2.03
CA PHE A 20 15.05 -0.24 -0.99
C PHE A 20 16.46 0.29 -1.26
N GLU A 21 16.95 0.18 -2.49
CA GLU A 21 18.23 0.76 -2.90
C GLU A 21 18.25 2.30 -2.76
N ALA A 22 17.17 2.99 -3.15
CA ALA A 22 17.06 4.44 -3.03
C ALA A 22 17.11 4.88 -1.57
N ASN A 23 16.41 4.19 -0.68
CA ASN A 23 16.44 4.45 0.76
C ASN A 23 17.83 4.18 1.36
N ARG A 24 18.63 3.27 0.81
CA ARG A 24 20.03 3.08 1.27
C ARG A 24 20.95 4.23 0.90
N LEU A 25 20.64 4.95 -0.19
CA LEU A 25 21.51 5.96 -0.79
C LEU A 25 21.11 7.39 -0.41
N HIS A 26 19.85 7.61 -0.07
CA HIS A 26 19.29 8.93 0.15
C HIS A 26 18.46 8.95 1.45
N GLU A 27 18.95 9.65 2.48
CA GLU A 27 18.22 9.88 3.74
C GLU A 27 16.90 10.64 3.50
N GLU A 28 16.82 11.47 2.45
CA GLU A 28 15.59 12.17 2.04
C GLU A 28 14.44 11.20 1.69
N GLY A 29 14.73 9.95 1.30
CA GLY A 29 13.73 8.91 1.02
C GLY A 29 13.13 8.27 2.27
N HIS A 30 13.75 8.45 3.45
CA HIS A 30 13.35 7.79 4.69
C HIS A 30 11.99 8.25 5.23
N GLY A 31 11.52 9.42 4.81
CA GLY A 31 10.19 9.95 5.16
C GLY A 31 9.07 9.52 4.20
N ILE A 32 9.36 8.79 3.12
CA ILE A 32 8.40 8.52 2.05
C ILE A 32 7.97 7.05 2.07
N LEU A 33 6.65 6.83 2.13
CA LEU A 33 6.06 5.50 2.03
C LEU A 33 6.24 4.95 0.61
N TYR A 34 6.27 3.62 0.48
CA TYR A 34 6.45 3.01 -0.85
C TYR A 34 5.34 3.42 -1.84
N HIS A 35 4.10 3.59 -1.36
CA HIS A 35 2.98 4.03 -2.21
C HIS A 35 3.04 5.52 -2.58
N ASP A 36 3.67 6.36 -1.77
CA ASP A 36 3.87 7.79 -2.06
C ASP A 36 5.13 8.05 -2.89
N PHE A 37 6.02 7.07 -2.99
CA PHE A 37 7.28 7.20 -3.71
C PHE A 37 7.14 7.73 -5.16
N PRO A 38 6.11 7.33 -5.95
CA PRO A 38 5.89 7.87 -7.28
C PRO A 38 5.54 9.36 -7.35
N GLU A 39 5.07 9.97 -6.25
CA GLU A 39 4.85 11.42 -6.17
C GLU A 39 6.16 12.18 -6.28
N TRP A 40 7.22 11.64 -5.68
CA TRP A 40 8.53 12.28 -5.56
C TRP A 40 9.52 11.78 -6.62
N TYR A 41 9.38 10.53 -7.04
CA TYR A 41 10.29 9.86 -7.96
C TYR A 41 9.57 9.31 -9.20
N THR A 42 10.25 9.37 -10.36
CA THR A 42 9.77 8.74 -11.59
C THR A 42 10.50 7.42 -11.83
N TRP A 43 9.75 6.36 -12.14
CA TRP A 43 10.33 5.09 -12.53
C TRP A 43 10.88 5.14 -13.97
N GLN A 44 12.16 4.83 -14.15
CA GLN A 44 12.81 4.82 -15.46
C GLN A 44 13.12 3.39 -15.93
N SER A 45 12.09 2.70 -16.43
CA SER A 45 12.23 1.35 -16.96
C SER A 45 13.22 1.26 -18.13
N GLY A 46 13.23 2.27 -19.01
CA GLY A 46 14.13 2.34 -20.18
C GLY A 46 15.57 2.81 -19.88
N LYS A 47 15.87 3.26 -18.66
CA LYS A 47 17.20 3.77 -18.27
C LYS A 47 17.77 2.99 -17.08
N GLY A 48 17.67 1.66 -17.14
CA GLY A 48 18.30 0.78 -16.15
C GLY A 48 17.46 0.48 -14.91
N LYS A 49 16.14 0.72 -14.96
CA LYS A 49 15.19 0.41 -13.88
C LYS A 49 15.59 1.10 -12.58
N VAL A 50 15.54 2.42 -12.57
CA VAL A 50 15.92 3.25 -11.43
C VAL A 50 14.84 4.27 -11.12
N TRP A 51 14.82 4.72 -9.86
CA TRP A 51 14.03 5.86 -9.42
C TRP A 51 14.82 7.14 -9.63
N GLN A 52 14.25 8.09 -10.37
CA GLN A 52 14.84 9.42 -10.54
C GLN A 52 13.96 10.46 -9.85
N GLN A 53 14.56 11.27 -8.97
CA GLN A 53 13.87 12.37 -8.29
C GLN A 53 13.28 13.33 -9.33
N ARG A 54 12.02 13.72 -9.11
CA ARG A 54 11.36 14.70 -9.98
C ARG A 54 11.95 16.08 -9.74
N LYS A 55 12.16 16.83 -10.83
CA LYS A 55 12.65 18.21 -10.79
C LYS A 55 11.53 19.26 -10.78
N ARG A 56 10.27 18.83 -10.94
CA ARG A 56 9.08 19.71 -10.94
C ARG A 56 8.06 19.16 -9.96
N ASP A 57 7.48 20.07 -9.18
CA ASP A 57 6.34 19.76 -8.32
C ASP A 57 5.17 19.26 -9.19
N THR A 58 4.76 18.02 -8.94
CA THR A 58 3.63 17.39 -9.60
C THR A 58 2.74 16.77 -8.53
N SER A 59 2.37 17.56 -7.52
CA SER A 59 1.36 17.22 -6.52
C SER A 59 0.18 16.48 -7.15
N GLY A 60 -0.02 15.19 -6.81
CA GLY A 60 -1.18 14.40 -7.27
C GLY A 60 -0.92 13.05 -7.93
N GLN A 61 0.30 12.49 -7.85
CA GLN A 61 0.61 11.18 -8.45
C GLN A 61 0.85 10.08 -7.41
N VAL A 62 -0.21 9.70 -6.69
CA VAL A 62 -0.17 8.62 -5.70
C VAL A 62 0.06 7.27 -6.39
N GLY A 63 1.10 6.54 -5.98
CA GLY A 63 1.31 5.17 -6.40
C GLY A 63 0.28 4.23 -5.78
N ARG A 64 -0.22 3.26 -6.55
CA ARG A 64 -1.09 2.22 -6.00
C ARG A 64 -0.26 0.96 -5.74
N ILE A 65 -0.13 0.57 -4.47
CA ILE A 65 0.26 -0.79 -4.13
C ILE A 65 -0.90 -1.70 -4.56
N VAL A 66 -0.58 -2.79 -5.26
CA VAL A 66 -1.60 -3.78 -5.64
C VAL A 66 -2.18 -4.37 -4.37
N SER A 67 -3.49 -4.14 -4.16
CA SER A 67 -4.25 -4.71 -3.05
C SER A 67 -4.03 -6.23 -2.98
N ALA A 68 -3.87 -6.73 -1.76
CA ALA A 68 -3.77 -8.14 -1.45
C ALA A 68 -4.94 -8.52 -0.56
N HIS A 69 -5.50 -9.70 -0.75
CA HIS A 69 -6.50 -10.25 0.15
C HIS A 69 -5.80 -10.98 1.32
N PRO A 70 -6.32 -10.94 2.56
CA PRO A 70 -5.73 -11.66 3.70
C PRO A 70 -5.45 -13.15 3.45
N SER A 71 -6.25 -13.81 2.60
CA SER A 71 -6.03 -15.21 2.19
C SER A 71 -4.73 -15.44 1.40
N GLU A 72 -4.07 -14.37 0.94
CA GLU A 72 -2.79 -14.42 0.23
C GLU A 72 -1.59 -14.43 1.21
N GLY A 73 -1.85 -14.49 2.51
CA GLY A 73 -0.87 -14.73 3.56
C GLY A 73 0.22 -13.66 3.61
N GLU A 74 1.49 -14.08 3.59
CA GLU A 74 2.65 -13.19 3.69
C GLU A 74 2.67 -12.05 2.66
N ARG A 75 2.03 -12.24 1.48
CA ARG A 75 1.90 -11.16 0.48
C ARG A 75 1.03 -10.02 1.00
N TYR A 76 -0.04 -10.34 1.72
CA TYR A 76 -0.91 -9.34 2.33
C TYR A 76 -0.18 -8.53 3.38
N TYR A 77 0.50 -9.20 4.31
CA TYR A 77 1.24 -8.52 5.37
C TYR A 77 2.41 -7.68 4.83
N LEU A 78 3.08 -8.14 3.78
CA LEU A 78 4.06 -7.32 3.05
C LEU A 78 3.42 -6.04 2.50
N CYS A 79 2.25 -6.13 1.84
CA CYS A 79 1.53 -4.95 1.37
C CYS A 79 1.12 -4.01 2.51
N VAL A 80 0.68 -4.55 3.65
CA VAL A 80 0.35 -3.75 4.85
C VAL A 80 1.59 -3.00 5.34
N LEU A 81 2.73 -3.69 5.50
CA LEU A 81 3.97 -3.05 5.95
C LEU A 81 4.45 -1.97 4.97
N LEU A 82 4.39 -2.21 3.66
CA LEU A 82 4.78 -1.21 2.65
C LEU A 82 3.90 0.05 2.63
N ASN A 83 2.68 -0.05 3.17
CA ASN A 83 1.79 1.11 3.32
C ASN A 83 2.05 1.92 4.59
N HIS A 84 2.82 1.41 5.55
CA HIS A 84 2.96 2.04 6.88
C HIS A 84 4.41 2.22 7.34
N VAL A 85 5.36 1.50 6.75
CA VAL A 85 6.78 1.58 7.09
C VAL A 85 7.50 2.41 6.03
N THR A 86 8.04 3.56 6.42
CA THR A 86 8.90 4.39 5.58
C THR A 86 10.36 3.95 5.67
N GLY A 87 11.17 4.35 4.69
CA GLY A 87 12.63 4.20 4.77
C GLY A 87 13.18 2.79 4.72
N ALA A 88 12.35 1.76 4.55
CA ALA A 88 12.80 0.38 4.51
C ALA A 88 13.88 0.18 3.43
N THR A 89 14.99 -0.43 3.83
CA THR A 89 16.18 -0.68 2.99
C THR A 89 16.28 -2.11 2.49
N SER A 90 15.40 -2.98 2.97
CA SER A 90 15.27 -4.37 2.53
C SER A 90 13.96 -5.00 3.05
N TYR A 91 13.65 -6.21 2.57
CA TYR A 91 12.59 -7.03 3.15
C TYR A 91 12.84 -7.39 4.62
N VAL A 92 14.12 -7.53 5.02
CA VAL A 92 14.49 -7.81 6.41
C VAL A 92 14.22 -6.60 7.29
N ASP A 93 14.44 -5.41 6.76
CA ASP A 93 14.22 -4.15 7.45
C ASP A 93 12.73 -3.93 7.75
N LEU A 94 11.85 -4.25 6.80
CA LEU A 94 10.39 -4.18 6.99
C LEU A 94 9.90 -4.98 8.22
N ARG A 95 10.53 -6.13 8.47
CA ARG A 95 10.23 -7.03 9.58
C ARG A 95 11.13 -6.82 10.80
N THR A 96 11.96 -5.78 10.82
CA THR A 96 12.81 -5.43 11.97
C THR A 96 12.17 -4.32 12.78
N ILE A 97 12.04 -4.54 14.09
CA ILE A 97 11.42 -3.60 15.05
C ILE A 97 12.41 -3.44 16.19
N ASP A 98 12.83 -2.21 16.48
CA ASP A 98 13.77 -1.90 17.57
C ASP A 98 15.04 -2.79 17.58
N GLY A 99 15.55 -3.10 16.38
CA GLY A 99 16.73 -3.96 16.18
C GLY A 99 16.47 -5.46 16.24
N VAL A 100 15.23 -5.91 16.47
CA VAL A 100 14.83 -7.31 16.47
C VAL A 100 14.16 -7.68 15.14
N THR A 101 14.75 -8.61 14.40
CA THR A 101 14.18 -9.13 13.16
C THR A 101 13.19 -10.26 13.43
N LEU A 102 11.94 -10.07 13.03
CA LEU A 102 10.88 -11.05 13.17
C LEU A 102 10.90 -12.08 12.02
N PRO A 103 10.46 -13.33 12.26
CA PRO A 103 10.50 -14.39 11.25
C PRO A 103 9.56 -14.14 10.07
N THR A 104 8.41 -13.50 10.28
CA THR A 104 7.36 -13.30 9.26
C THR A 104 6.95 -11.84 9.11
N PHE A 105 6.35 -11.49 7.96
CA PHE A 105 5.72 -10.18 7.78
C PHE A 105 4.44 -10.07 8.61
N HIS A 106 3.73 -11.18 8.85
CA HIS A 106 2.59 -11.22 9.76
C HIS A 106 2.93 -10.72 11.15
N GLU A 107 3.93 -11.33 11.81
CA GLU A 107 4.33 -10.94 13.18
C GLU A 107 4.80 -9.49 13.24
N ALA A 108 5.47 -9.01 12.18
CA ALA A 108 5.88 -7.62 12.10
C ALA A 108 4.69 -6.66 11.95
N ALA A 109 3.68 -7.01 11.17
CA ALA A 109 2.46 -6.21 11.06
C ALA A 109 1.64 -6.23 12.35
N GLU A 110 1.57 -7.39 13.01
CA GLU A 110 0.86 -7.60 14.28
C GLU A 110 1.50 -6.78 15.42
N ILE A 111 2.82 -6.89 15.63
CA ILE A 111 3.53 -6.14 16.68
C ILE A 111 3.44 -4.62 16.44
N ARG A 112 3.35 -4.19 15.19
CA ARG A 112 3.12 -2.78 14.83
C ARG A 112 1.67 -2.32 15.02
N GLY A 113 0.74 -3.22 15.37
CA GLY A 113 -0.67 -2.90 15.51
C GLY A 113 -1.35 -2.52 14.18
N LEU A 114 -0.84 -3.03 13.04
CA LEU A 114 -1.34 -2.71 11.70
C LEU A 114 -2.43 -3.68 11.22
N LEU A 115 -2.70 -4.73 12.00
CA LEU A 115 -3.78 -5.66 11.72
C LEU A 115 -5.02 -5.17 12.46
N GLU A 116 -6.11 -4.95 11.74
CA GLU A 116 -7.42 -4.77 12.35
C GLU A 116 -7.70 -6.04 13.16
N SER A 117 -7.73 -5.92 14.49
CA SER A 117 -8.27 -6.98 15.33
C SER A 117 -9.70 -7.28 14.85
N ASP A 118 -10.11 -8.54 14.82
CA ASP A 118 -11.43 -9.01 14.33
C ASP A 118 -12.66 -8.27 14.93
N TYR A 119 -12.47 -7.40 15.92
CA TYR A 119 -13.47 -6.54 16.55
C TYR A 119 -13.77 -5.21 15.82
N THR A 120 -12.99 -4.78 14.82
CA THR A 120 -13.16 -3.44 14.19
C THR A 120 -13.76 -3.46 12.78
N LEU A 121 -13.99 -4.65 12.20
CA LEU A 121 -14.50 -4.77 10.84
C LEU A 121 -15.92 -4.18 10.67
N ASP A 122 -16.71 -4.16 11.75
CA ASP A 122 -18.10 -3.68 11.74
C ASP A 122 -18.20 -2.15 11.69
N GLU A 123 -17.28 -1.43 12.35
CA GLU A 123 -17.25 0.03 12.34
C GLU A 123 -16.65 0.60 11.05
N CYS A 124 -15.62 -0.05 10.49
CA CYS A 124 -14.94 0.46 9.29
C CYS A 124 -15.77 0.25 8.00
N LEU A 125 -16.60 -0.79 7.94
CA LEU A 125 -17.55 -0.98 6.82
C LEU A 125 -18.63 0.11 6.79
N THR A 126 -19.04 0.61 7.96
CA THR A 126 -20.05 1.66 8.06
C THR A 126 -19.52 3.01 7.58
N GLU A 127 -18.27 3.37 7.93
CA GLU A 127 -17.63 4.59 7.41
C GLU A 127 -17.19 4.48 5.95
N ARG A 128 -16.58 3.36 5.52
CA ARG A 128 -16.12 3.20 4.12
C ARG A 128 -17.26 3.11 3.12
N ALA A 129 -18.41 2.55 3.49
CA ALA A 129 -19.59 2.53 2.62
C ALA A 129 -20.05 3.95 2.25
N LEU A 130 -19.94 4.92 3.17
CA LEU A 130 -20.30 6.32 2.92
C LEU A 130 -19.27 7.02 2.01
N PHE A 131 -17.97 6.73 2.16
CA PHE A 131 -16.90 7.39 1.40
C PHE A 131 -16.56 6.72 0.06
N GLN A 132 -16.87 5.44 -0.15
CA GLN A 132 -16.53 4.67 -1.37
C GLN A 132 -17.73 4.36 -2.28
N MET A 133 -18.87 5.05 -2.16
CA MET A 133 -19.95 4.85 -3.13
C MET A 133 -19.48 5.26 -4.53
N GLN A 134 -19.32 4.28 -5.43
CA GLN A 134 -19.06 4.52 -6.84
C GLN A 134 -20.13 5.48 -7.41
N PRO A 135 -19.81 6.37 -8.37
CA PRO A 135 -20.74 7.39 -8.86
C PRO A 135 -22.12 6.84 -9.29
N VAL A 136 -22.17 5.62 -9.79
CA VAL A 136 -23.40 4.91 -10.16
C VAL A 136 -24.28 4.57 -8.95
N VAL A 137 -23.67 4.16 -7.83
CA VAL A 137 -24.37 3.80 -6.59
C VAL A 137 -24.87 5.07 -5.87
N ARG A 138 -24.10 6.16 -5.88
CA ARG A 138 -24.56 7.48 -5.39
C ARG A 138 -25.76 7.98 -6.18
N ARG A 139 -25.74 7.82 -7.49
CA ARG A 139 -26.84 8.23 -8.36
C ARG A 139 -28.10 7.40 -8.09
N HIS A 140 -27.95 6.08 -7.94
CA HIS A 140 -29.08 5.21 -7.55
C HIS A 140 -29.65 5.56 -6.17
N PHE A 141 -28.80 5.78 -5.17
CA PHE A 141 -29.23 6.16 -3.82
C PHE A 141 -29.92 7.52 -3.80
N ALA A 142 -29.39 8.51 -4.52
CA ALA A 142 -30.04 9.82 -4.68
C ALA A 142 -31.37 9.70 -5.44
N THR A 143 -31.48 8.85 -6.47
CA THR A 143 -32.76 8.54 -7.13
C THR A 143 -33.74 7.90 -6.15
N ILE A 144 -33.31 6.96 -5.32
CA ILE A 144 -34.18 6.38 -4.29
C ILE A 144 -34.62 7.45 -3.28
N LEU A 145 -33.75 8.33 -2.79
CA LEU A 145 -34.14 9.41 -1.87
C LEU A 145 -35.06 10.47 -2.49
N VAL A 146 -34.96 10.70 -3.81
CA VAL A 146 -35.80 11.68 -4.53
C VAL A 146 -37.15 11.09 -4.94
N TYR A 147 -37.21 9.78 -5.22
CA TYR A 147 -38.41 9.11 -5.73
C TYR A 147 -39.09 8.18 -4.71
N CYS A 148 -38.47 7.93 -3.56
CA CYS A 148 -39.04 7.20 -2.45
C CYS A 148 -39.22 8.21 -1.31
N GLU A 149 -40.44 8.74 -1.18
CA GLU A 149 -40.83 9.55 -0.04
C GLU A 149 -40.61 8.72 1.24
N PRO A 150 -39.89 9.22 2.26
CA PRO A 150 -39.75 8.53 3.52
C PRO A 150 -41.11 8.58 4.23
N SER A 151 -41.88 7.50 4.13
CA SER A 151 -42.92 7.23 5.10
C SER A 151 -42.23 6.84 6.40
N ASP A 152 -42.37 7.71 7.40
CA ASP A 152 -41.86 7.65 8.78
C ASP A 152 -40.39 7.95 9.03
N VAL A 153 -40.10 9.25 9.17
CA VAL A 153 -39.04 9.76 10.06
C VAL A 153 -39.64 9.89 11.47
N ALA A 154 -39.77 8.78 12.19
CA ALA A 154 -40.03 8.79 13.62
C ALA A 154 -39.68 7.43 14.24
N VAL A 155 -38.41 7.04 14.21
CA VAL A 155 -37.65 6.49 15.36
C VAL A 155 -36.21 6.33 14.84
N LEU A 156 -35.33 7.27 15.20
CA LEU A 156 -33.99 7.06 15.78
C LEU A 156 -33.39 8.44 16.09
#